data_AF-A0A0P7ALX0-F1
#
_entry.id   AF-A0A0P7ALX0-F1
#
_cell.length_a   1.000
_cell.length_b   1.000
_cell.length_c   1.000
_cell.angle_alpha   90.00
_cell.angle_beta   90.00
_cell.angle_gamma   90.00
#
_symmetry.space_group_name_H-M   'P 1'
#
loop_
_entity.id
_entity.type
_entity.pdbx_description
1 polymer ?
#
loop_
_entity_poly.entity_id
_entity_poly.type
_entity_poly.pdbx_seq_one_letter_code
_entity_poly.pdbx_strand_id
1 'polypeptide(L)'
;MPVIKGSLTFRKKRSRKNTKFIQITSIYGIFARFCSLIMMVLRQKRGLHGFLNTLDPNHSLGLVPTMGALHFGHLSLIKKALVENETVIVSIFINPTQFDNRNDLEKYPADLEKDIALLEDLPGDLAVFAPHKDDMYDGQVAAASYKFNGLDKVMEGTFREGHFQGVATIVELLLRTVAPKRAYFGEKDFQQLQIIKNVVAQKNLPVTIVGCPIVREPNGLAMSSRNERLSAKAREQAGFIHQTLLTAKLKFGTENAQEIKDWALGVFNKAEGFRLEYFEIVDETTLTPIQAKQKNLKYRAFVAVYVEDVRLIDNMALN
;
A
#
# COMPACT_ATOMS: atom_id res chain seq x y z
N MET A 1 0.33 -66.98 -53.82
CA MET A 1 0.31 -66.58 -55.25
C MET A 1 -0.91 -67.22 -55.89
N PRO A 2 -1.71 -66.57 -56.77
CA PRO A 2 -1.48 -65.34 -57.56
C PRO A 2 -2.44 -64.17 -57.17
N VAL A 3 -2.00 -62.91 -57.14
CA VAL A 3 -2.09 -61.88 -58.20
C VAL A 3 -3.47 -61.75 -58.86
N ILE A 4 -4.24 -60.74 -58.42
CA ILE A 4 -5.41 -60.20 -59.13
C ILE A 4 -5.13 -58.74 -59.51
N LYS A 5 -5.45 -58.46 -60.77
CA LYS A 5 -5.32 -57.21 -61.53
C LYS A 5 -6.28 -56.11 -61.04
N GLY A 6 -5.89 -54.85 -61.25
CA GLY A 6 -6.79 -53.71 -61.16
C GLY A 6 -6.17 -52.43 -61.71
N SER A 7 -6.18 -52.26 -63.04
CA SER A 7 -5.89 -51.01 -63.71
C SER A 7 -7.13 -50.11 -63.71
N LEU A 8 -7.05 -48.88 -63.21
CA LEU A 8 -7.98 -47.81 -63.58
C LEU A 8 -7.25 -46.49 -63.80
N THR A 9 -7.37 -46.04 -65.04
CA THR A 9 -7.01 -44.74 -65.59
C THR A 9 -7.73 -43.60 -64.87
N PHE A 10 -7.01 -42.55 -64.47
CA PHE A 10 -7.64 -41.30 -64.00
C PHE A 10 -7.18 -40.08 -64.79
N ARG A 11 -8.20 -39.41 -65.35
CA ARG A 11 -8.21 -38.15 -66.09
C ARG A 11 -7.42 -37.03 -65.37
N LYS A 12 -6.62 -36.29 -66.15
CA LYS A 12 -6.14 -34.95 -65.82
C LYS A 12 -7.33 -34.01 -65.55
N LYS A 13 -7.51 -33.58 -64.31
CA LYS A 13 -8.24 -32.35 -63.96
C LYS A 13 -7.24 -31.32 -63.43
N ARG A 14 -7.12 -30.20 -64.15
CA ARG A 14 -6.49 -28.96 -63.65
C ARG A 14 -7.26 -28.52 -62.40
N SER A 15 -6.57 -28.40 -61.27
CA SER A 15 -7.09 -27.78 -60.05
C SER A 15 -6.10 -26.73 -59.56
N ARG A 16 -6.65 -25.59 -59.15
CA ARG A 16 -5.97 -24.35 -58.81
C ARG A 16 -5.09 -24.51 -57.56
N LYS A 17 -3.95 -23.81 -57.57
CA LYS A 17 -3.06 -23.60 -56.42
C LYS A 17 -3.86 -23.01 -55.25
N ASN A 18 -3.94 -23.73 -54.14
CA ASN A 18 -4.27 -23.17 -52.83
C ASN A 18 -2.99 -23.21 -52.00
N THR A 19 -2.23 -22.12 -52.05
CA THR A 19 -1.14 -21.83 -51.12
C THR A 19 -1.80 -21.49 -49.79
N LYS A 20 -1.83 -22.43 -48.83
CA LYS A 20 -2.15 -22.10 -47.45
C LYS A 20 -0.98 -21.26 -46.92
N PHE A 21 -1.18 -19.95 -46.85
CA PHE A 21 -0.40 -19.10 -45.95
C PHE A 21 -0.68 -19.61 -44.53
N ILE A 22 0.28 -20.32 -43.95
CA ILE A 22 0.34 -20.50 -42.51
C ILE A 22 0.74 -19.11 -42.00
N GLN A 23 -0.24 -18.40 -41.48
CA GLN A 23 -0.03 -17.13 -40.79
C GLN A 23 0.87 -17.44 -39.58
N ILE A 24 2.13 -17.00 -39.65
CA ILE A 24 3.06 -17.05 -38.52
C ILE A 24 2.60 -15.95 -37.55
N THR A 25 1.50 -16.20 -36.85
CA THR A 25 0.98 -15.38 -35.76
C THR A 25 0.89 -16.23 -34.52
N SER A 26 2.00 -16.84 -34.09
CA SER A 26 2.13 -17.40 -32.73
C SER A 26 3.57 -17.85 -32.46
N ILE A 27 4.52 -16.92 -32.50
CA ILE A 27 5.82 -17.11 -31.83
C ILE A 27 6.04 -15.96 -30.85
N TYR A 28 5.68 -14.72 -31.23
CA TYR A 28 5.68 -13.56 -30.32
C TYR A 28 4.68 -13.68 -29.16
N GLY A 29 3.48 -14.23 -29.38
CA GLY A 29 2.50 -14.42 -28.30
C GLY A 29 2.88 -15.51 -27.29
N ILE A 30 3.67 -16.50 -27.73
CA ILE A 30 4.19 -17.56 -26.86
C ILE A 30 5.44 -17.06 -26.13
N PHE A 31 6.31 -16.29 -26.78
CA PHE A 31 7.46 -15.65 -26.12
C PHE A 31 7.05 -14.57 -25.10
N ALA A 32 6.01 -13.78 -25.38
CA ALA A 32 5.48 -12.79 -24.44
C ALA A 32 4.86 -13.46 -23.20
N ARG A 33 4.19 -14.60 -23.36
CA ARG A 33 3.69 -15.41 -22.23
C ARG A 33 4.80 -16.11 -21.45
N PHE A 34 5.96 -16.37 -22.06
CA PHE A 34 7.13 -16.96 -21.40
C PHE A 34 8.07 -15.93 -20.74
N CYS A 35 7.93 -14.63 -21.04
CA CYS A 35 8.61 -13.56 -20.28
C CYS A 35 7.97 -13.27 -18.92
N SER A 36 6.84 -13.91 -18.59
CA SER A 36 6.07 -13.72 -17.36
C SER A 36 6.66 -14.41 -16.11
N LEU A 37 7.98 -14.60 -16.04
CA LEU A 37 8.62 -15.25 -14.88
C LEU A 37 9.66 -14.39 -14.14
N ILE A 38 9.99 -13.20 -14.67
CA ILE A 38 10.94 -12.31 -14.02
C ILE A 38 10.23 -11.01 -13.68
N MET A 39 10.08 -10.76 -12.37
CA MET A 39 9.58 -9.51 -11.83
C MET A 39 10.46 -8.35 -12.34
N MET A 40 9.85 -7.36 -12.97
CA MET A 40 10.59 -6.20 -13.48
C MET A 40 10.87 -5.19 -12.37
N VAL A 41 12.11 -4.67 -12.32
CA VAL A 41 12.51 -3.58 -11.42
C VAL A 41 12.79 -2.33 -12.23
N LEU A 42 11.91 -1.34 -12.08
CA LEU A 42 11.83 -0.12 -12.88
C LEU A 42 12.36 1.04 -12.04
N ARG A 43 13.53 1.59 -12.40
CA ARG A 43 14.24 2.61 -11.61
C ARG A 43 14.01 4.06 -12.07
N GLN A 44 13.22 4.26 -13.13
CA GLN A 44 12.94 5.57 -13.71
C GLN A 44 11.52 5.62 -14.27
N LYS A 45 10.87 6.78 -14.25
CA LYS A 45 9.55 7.03 -14.84
C LYS A 45 9.50 6.61 -16.30
N ARG A 46 10.56 6.86 -17.06
CA ARG A 46 10.66 6.42 -18.47
C ARG A 46 10.57 4.90 -18.61
N GLY A 47 11.29 4.16 -17.76
CA GLY A 47 11.24 2.70 -17.74
C GLY A 47 9.86 2.19 -17.37
N LEU A 48 9.24 2.83 -16.37
CA LEU A 48 7.86 2.53 -15.97
C LEU A 48 6.86 2.75 -17.09
N HIS A 49 6.86 3.92 -17.74
CA HIS A 49 5.97 4.17 -18.88
C HIS A 49 6.23 3.20 -20.04
N GLY A 50 7.48 2.84 -20.28
CA GLY A 50 7.85 1.80 -21.24
C GLY A 50 7.17 0.47 -20.94
N PHE A 51 7.23 0.02 -19.68
CA PHE A 51 6.54 -1.18 -19.21
C PHE A 51 5.02 -1.07 -19.33
N LEU A 52 4.42 0.03 -18.84
CA LEU A 52 2.98 0.23 -18.87
C LEU A 52 2.42 0.24 -20.31
N ASN A 53 3.17 0.77 -21.28
CA ASN A 53 2.79 0.75 -22.69
C ASN A 53 2.80 -0.64 -23.32
N THR A 54 3.39 -1.65 -22.66
CA THR A 54 3.31 -3.05 -23.11
C THR A 54 2.06 -3.78 -22.62
N LEU A 55 1.36 -3.22 -21.62
CA LEU A 55 0.14 -3.79 -21.07
C LEU A 55 -1.07 -3.49 -21.98
N ASP A 56 -2.09 -4.35 -21.94
CA ASP A 56 -3.37 -4.06 -22.60
C ASP A 56 -4.00 -2.81 -21.96
N PRO A 57 -4.50 -1.82 -22.72
CA PRO A 57 -5.17 -0.65 -22.15
C PRO A 57 -6.40 -0.97 -21.27
N ASN A 58 -7.02 -2.12 -21.45
CA ASN A 58 -8.14 -2.59 -20.62
C ASN A 58 -7.69 -3.42 -19.40
N HIS A 59 -6.39 -3.68 -19.29
CA HIS A 59 -5.79 -4.45 -18.22
C HIS A 59 -6.00 -3.74 -16.90
N SER A 60 -6.46 -4.48 -15.89
CA SER A 60 -6.65 -3.92 -14.56
C SER A 60 -5.29 -3.76 -13.87
N LEU A 61 -4.92 -2.50 -13.60
CA LEU A 61 -3.67 -2.14 -12.94
C LEU A 61 -3.90 -1.73 -11.48
N GLY A 62 -3.23 -2.43 -10.56
CA GLY A 62 -3.18 -2.08 -9.15
C GLY A 62 -1.88 -1.35 -8.78
N LEU A 63 -1.93 -0.46 -7.79
CA LEU A 63 -0.75 0.18 -7.20
C LEU A 63 -0.70 -0.07 -5.69
N VAL A 64 0.46 -0.47 -5.18
CA VAL A 64 0.75 -0.51 -3.74
C VAL A 64 1.92 0.42 -3.42
N PRO A 65 1.66 1.65 -2.93
CA PRO A 65 2.73 2.55 -2.54
C PRO A 65 3.38 2.15 -1.22
N THR A 66 4.71 2.04 -1.22
CA THR A 66 5.49 1.73 0.00
C THR A 66 6.76 2.59 0.07
N MET A 67 7.35 2.67 1.26
CA MET A 67 8.70 3.21 1.46
C MET A 67 9.78 2.12 1.51
N GLY A 68 9.46 0.87 1.16
CA GLY A 68 10.35 -0.28 1.37
C GLY A 68 10.35 -0.78 2.82
N ALA A 69 11.36 -1.56 3.17
CA ALA A 69 11.44 -2.35 4.40
C ALA A 69 10.16 -3.17 4.61
N LEU A 70 9.88 -4.00 3.60
CA LEU A 70 8.64 -4.74 3.47
C LEU A 70 8.49 -5.77 4.61
N HIS A 71 7.24 -5.99 5.00
CA HIS A 71 6.84 -6.90 6.07
C HIS A 71 5.46 -7.48 5.73
N PHE A 72 4.94 -8.44 6.50
CA PHE A 72 3.67 -9.11 6.17
C PHE A 72 2.47 -8.15 6.06
N GLY A 73 2.51 -7.01 6.77
CA GLY A 73 1.58 -5.90 6.51
C GLY A 73 1.60 -5.44 5.05
N HIS A 74 2.75 -5.13 4.46
CA HIS A 74 2.85 -4.76 3.05
C HIS A 74 2.45 -5.92 2.13
N LEU A 75 2.90 -7.15 2.43
CA LEU A 75 2.57 -8.32 1.62
C LEU A 75 1.07 -8.60 1.58
N SER A 76 0.31 -8.27 2.62
CA SER A 76 -1.16 -8.44 2.61
C SER A 76 -1.85 -7.47 1.64
N LEU A 77 -1.38 -6.22 1.55
CA LEU A 77 -1.84 -5.24 0.57
C LEU A 77 -1.57 -5.73 -0.85
N ILE A 78 -0.35 -6.23 -1.09
CA ILE A 78 0.09 -6.72 -2.39
C ILE A 78 -0.72 -7.95 -2.81
N LYS A 79 -0.90 -8.92 -1.91
CA LYS A 79 -1.73 -10.09 -2.17
C LYS A 79 -3.17 -9.71 -2.51
N LYS A 80 -3.75 -8.74 -1.78
CA LYS A 80 -5.09 -8.22 -2.11
C LYS A 80 -5.12 -7.53 -3.48
N ALA A 81 -4.09 -6.77 -3.81
CA ALA A 81 -3.97 -6.12 -5.11
C ALA A 81 -3.87 -7.14 -6.26
N LEU A 82 -3.09 -8.21 -6.10
CA LEU A 82 -2.92 -9.28 -7.09
C LEU A 82 -4.20 -10.11 -7.31
N VAL A 83 -5.08 -10.17 -6.31
CA VAL A 83 -6.40 -10.83 -6.46
C VAL A 83 -7.38 -9.97 -7.26
N GLU A 84 -7.26 -8.64 -7.17
CA GLU A 84 -8.25 -7.70 -7.72
C GLU A 84 -7.83 -7.06 -9.03
N ASN A 85 -6.58 -7.25 -9.45
CA ASN A 85 -5.99 -6.65 -10.64
C ASN A 85 -5.11 -7.69 -11.34
N GLU A 86 -4.98 -7.57 -12.65
CA GLU A 86 -4.19 -8.50 -13.46
C GLU A 86 -2.68 -8.19 -13.35
N THR A 87 -2.29 -6.92 -13.24
CA THR A 87 -0.90 -6.48 -12.95
C THR A 87 -0.87 -5.58 -11.73
N VAL A 88 0.15 -5.71 -10.88
CA VAL A 88 0.38 -4.83 -9.74
C VAL A 88 1.74 -4.14 -9.83
N ILE A 89 1.74 -2.82 -9.67
CA ILE A 89 2.95 -2.04 -9.41
C ILE A 89 3.13 -1.89 -7.91
N VAL A 90 4.26 -2.32 -7.37
CA VAL A 90 4.69 -1.98 -6.00
C VAL A 90 5.70 -0.87 -6.09
N SER A 91 5.39 0.32 -5.55
CA SER A 91 6.40 1.37 -5.48
C SER A 91 7.22 1.24 -4.20
N ILE A 92 8.54 1.32 -4.31
CA ILE A 92 9.47 1.38 -3.17
C ILE A 92 10.20 2.71 -3.26
N PHE A 93 9.76 3.68 -2.47
CA PHE A 93 10.31 5.03 -2.50
C PHE A 93 10.27 5.69 -1.12
N ILE A 94 11.46 5.90 -0.54
CA ILE A 94 11.61 6.67 0.69
C ILE A 94 11.44 8.14 0.34
N ASN A 95 10.25 8.67 0.60
CA ASN A 95 9.91 10.03 0.25
C ASN A 95 10.52 11.03 1.26
N PRO A 96 11.52 11.86 0.93
CA PRO A 96 12.12 12.78 1.89
C PRO A 96 11.15 13.90 2.33
N THR A 97 10.17 14.28 1.51
CA THR A 97 9.29 15.45 1.79
C THR A 97 8.27 15.19 2.89
N GLN A 98 8.07 13.94 3.30
CA GLN A 98 7.16 13.58 4.39
C GLN A 98 7.88 13.32 5.72
N PHE A 99 9.19 13.48 5.80
CA PHE A 99 9.93 13.37 7.06
C PHE A 99 10.08 14.74 7.70
N ASP A 100 9.39 14.91 8.83
CA ASP A 100 9.49 16.05 9.74
C ASP A 100 10.72 15.95 10.66
N ASN A 101 11.27 14.74 10.81
CA ASN A 101 12.47 14.46 11.59
C ASN A 101 13.60 13.89 10.71
N ARG A 102 14.70 14.64 10.59
CA ARG A 102 15.87 14.25 9.81
C ARG A 102 16.52 12.95 10.31
N ASN A 103 16.57 12.73 11.62
CA ASN A 103 17.13 11.50 12.18
C ASN A 103 16.27 10.27 11.83
N ASP A 104 14.94 10.44 11.69
CA ASP A 104 14.06 9.34 11.28
C ASP A 104 14.28 9.00 9.79
N LEU A 105 14.51 10.01 8.94
CA LEU A 105 14.88 9.79 7.54
C LEU A 105 16.22 9.07 7.41
N GLU A 106 17.25 9.54 8.13
CA GLU A 106 18.61 8.96 8.07
C GLU A 106 18.66 7.52 8.60
N LYS A 107 17.82 7.18 9.58
CA LYS A 107 17.74 5.84 10.17
C LYS A 107 16.67 4.95 9.53
N TYR A 108 15.96 5.42 8.50
CA TYR A 108 14.90 4.63 7.88
C TYR A 108 15.52 3.40 7.19
N PRO A 109 15.03 2.17 7.47
CA PRO A 109 15.58 0.97 6.87
C PRO A 109 15.44 0.99 5.35
N ALA A 110 16.54 0.72 4.64
CA ALA A 110 16.60 0.73 3.19
C ALA A 110 17.44 -0.45 2.70
N ASP A 111 16.76 -1.50 2.22
CA ASP A 111 17.38 -2.69 1.63
C ASP A 111 16.47 -3.17 0.48
N LEU A 112 16.72 -2.61 -0.70
CA LEU A 112 15.87 -2.84 -1.87
C LEU A 112 15.98 -4.29 -2.34
N GLU A 113 17.15 -4.89 -2.24
CA GLU A 113 17.41 -6.29 -2.62
C GLU A 113 16.62 -7.24 -1.74
N LYS A 114 16.59 -7.01 -0.41
CA LYS A 114 15.75 -7.78 0.51
C LYS A 114 14.26 -7.60 0.21
N ASP A 115 13.84 -6.37 -0.08
CA ASP A 115 12.44 -6.10 -0.44
C ASP A 115 12.04 -6.82 -1.74
N ILE A 116 12.90 -6.78 -2.76
CA ILE A 116 12.71 -7.50 -4.04
C ILE A 116 12.56 -9.00 -3.80
N ALA A 117 13.46 -9.61 -3.00
CA ALA A 117 13.39 -11.03 -2.71
C ALA A 117 12.06 -11.45 -2.07
N LEU A 118 11.50 -10.63 -1.17
CA LEU A 118 10.19 -10.88 -0.57
C LEU A 118 9.02 -10.82 -1.59
N LEU A 119 9.21 -10.09 -2.69
CA LEU A 119 8.20 -9.93 -3.74
C LEU A 119 8.30 -11.02 -4.82
N GLU A 120 9.50 -11.53 -5.10
CA GLU A 120 9.73 -12.63 -6.05
C GLU A 120 8.98 -13.92 -5.65
N ASP A 121 8.79 -14.14 -4.34
CA ASP A 121 8.05 -15.28 -3.80
C ASP A 121 6.51 -15.17 -3.96
N LEU A 122 5.99 -14.02 -4.43
CA LEU A 122 4.55 -13.83 -4.57
C LEU A 122 4.04 -14.34 -5.93
N PRO A 123 2.95 -15.12 -5.95
CA PRO A 123 2.34 -15.54 -7.20
C PRO A 123 1.54 -14.38 -7.82
N GLY A 124 1.83 -14.05 -9.08
CA GLY A 124 1.06 -13.09 -9.88
C GLY A 124 1.95 -12.19 -10.74
N ASP A 125 1.33 -11.34 -11.56
CA ASP A 125 2.07 -10.37 -12.38
C ASP A 125 2.35 -9.11 -11.57
N LEU A 126 3.63 -8.88 -11.30
CA LEU A 126 4.10 -7.83 -10.42
C LEU A 126 5.35 -7.17 -10.99
N ALA A 127 5.41 -5.84 -10.88
CA ALA A 127 6.60 -5.07 -11.14
C ALA A 127 6.89 -4.10 -9.98
N VAL A 128 8.17 -3.88 -9.72
CA VAL A 128 8.66 -2.94 -8.72
C VAL A 128 9.01 -1.62 -9.39
N PHE A 129 8.46 -0.53 -8.88
CA PHE A 129 8.89 0.83 -9.25
C PHE A 129 9.70 1.45 -8.12
N ALA A 130 11.02 1.54 -8.29
CA ALA A 130 11.96 2.04 -7.29
C ALA A 130 12.77 3.22 -7.85
N PRO A 131 12.13 4.40 -8.07
CA PRO A 131 12.78 5.54 -8.69
C PRO A 131 13.79 6.23 -7.76
N HIS A 132 14.78 6.90 -8.35
CA HIS A 132 15.55 7.91 -7.63
C HIS A 132 14.71 9.17 -7.39
N LYS A 133 14.95 9.89 -6.29
CA LYS A 133 14.21 11.11 -5.95
C LYS A 133 14.23 12.16 -7.06
N ASP A 134 15.37 12.32 -7.76
CA ASP A 134 15.50 13.32 -8.82
C ASP A 134 14.62 13.00 -10.02
N ASP A 135 14.43 11.71 -10.34
CA ASP A 135 13.52 11.28 -11.40
C ASP A 135 12.06 11.44 -10.95
N MET A 136 11.75 11.05 -9.71
CA MET A 136 10.40 11.16 -9.17
C MET A 136 9.90 12.62 -9.10
N TYR A 137 10.79 13.55 -8.71
CA TYR A 137 10.49 14.96 -8.48
C TYR A 137 10.95 15.90 -9.61
N ASP A 138 11.36 15.38 -10.77
CA ASP A 138 11.85 16.18 -11.90
C ASP A 138 12.95 17.18 -11.51
N GLY A 139 13.87 16.72 -10.63
CA GLY A 139 14.99 17.50 -10.10
C GLY A 139 14.63 18.50 -8.98
N GLN A 140 13.36 18.66 -8.62
CA GLN A 140 12.90 19.61 -7.59
C GLN A 140 12.14 18.92 -6.46
N VAL A 141 12.90 18.39 -5.50
CA VAL A 141 12.34 17.69 -4.33
C VAL A 141 11.71 18.70 -3.37
N ALA A 142 10.40 18.89 -3.47
CA ALA A 142 9.62 19.76 -2.59
C ALA A 142 8.19 19.22 -2.41
N ALA A 143 7.60 19.48 -1.24
CA ALA A 143 6.18 19.22 -1.02
C ALA A 143 5.35 20.30 -1.74
N ALA A 144 4.30 19.88 -2.45
CA ALA A 144 3.25 20.78 -2.91
C ALA A 144 2.30 21.15 -1.76
N SER A 145 1.52 22.22 -1.95
CA SER A 145 0.55 22.69 -0.97
C SER A 145 -0.84 22.15 -1.27
N TYR A 146 -1.44 21.53 -0.26
CA TYR A 146 -2.78 20.95 -0.27
C TYR A 146 -3.63 21.52 0.86
N LYS A 147 -4.95 21.52 0.65
CA LYS A 147 -5.95 21.79 1.69
C LYS A 147 -6.62 20.46 2.06
N PHE A 148 -6.58 20.10 3.35
CA PHE A 148 -7.09 18.81 3.81
C PHE A 148 -8.40 18.91 4.60
N ASN A 149 -9.11 20.04 4.51
CA ASN A 149 -10.38 20.28 5.20
C ASN A 149 -10.32 20.00 6.72
N GLY A 150 -9.17 20.26 7.36
CA GLY A 150 -8.98 20.06 8.80
C GLY A 150 -8.46 18.66 9.19
N LEU A 151 -8.42 17.69 8.28
CA LEU A 151 -7.91 16.34 8.55
C LEU A 151 -6.44 16.33 9.00
N ASP A 152 -5.68 17.36 8.65
CA ASP A 152 -4.27 17.55 9.03
C ASP A 152 -4.08 18.40 10.29
N LYS A 153 -5.17 18.83 10.96
CA LYS A 153 -5.11 19.70 12.15
C LYS A 153 -5.26 18.97 13.47
N VAL A 154 -5.31 17.64 13.41
CA VAL A 154 -5.52 16.74 14.56
C VAL A 154 -4.47 15.62 14.54
N MET A 155 -4.26 14.97 15.70
CA MET A 155 -3.45 13.75 15.83
C MET A 155 -2.09 13.90 15.12
N GLU A 156 -1.71 12.99 14.21
CA GLU A 156 -0.43 13.05 13.50
C GLU A 156 -0.15 14.42 12.86
N GLY A 157 -1.19 15.09 12.35
CA GLY A 157 -1.04 16.40 11.71
C GLY A 157 -0.66 17.52 12.68
N THR A 158 -1.02 17.39 13.96
CA THR A 158 -0.61 18.29 15.04
C THR A 158 0.84 18.06 15.45
N PHE A 159 1.29 16.79 15.46
CA PHE A 159 2.63 16.41 15.94
C PHE A 159 3.69 16.38 14.83
N ARG A 160 3.29 16.38 13.55
CA ARG A 160 4.17 16.18 12.41
C ARG A 160 3.91 17.22 11.33
N GLU A 161 4.37 18.44 11.59
CA GLU A 161 4.16 19.58 10.69
C GLU A 161 4.69 19.28 9.28
N GLY A 162 3.89 19.58 8.26
CA GLY A 162 4.24 19.34 6.85
C GLY A 162 4.20 17.88 6.39
N HIS A 163 4.11 16.90 7.31
CA HIS A 163 4.13 15.47 6.97
C HIS A 163 3.10 15.10 5.89
N PHE A 164 1.83 15.49 6.09
CA PHE A 164 0.77 15.16 5.14
C PHE A 164 0.87 15.90 3.81
N GLN A 165 1.54 17.05 3.75
CA GLN A 165 1.84 17.72 2.48
C GLN A 165 2.81 16.86 1.65
N GLY A 166 3.86 16.34 2.29
CA GLY A 166 4.79 15.40 1.67
C GLY A 166 4.10 14.12 1.20
N VAL A 167 3.26 13.51 2.06
CA VAL A 167 2.49 12.31 1.72
C VAL A 167 1.57 12.55 0.51
N ALA A 168 0.78 13.62 0.54
CA ALA A 168 -0.14 13.95 -0.55
C ALA A 168 0.62 14.20 -1.87
N THR A 169 1.76 14.89 -1.79
CA THR A 169 2.64 15.15 -2.95
C THR A 169 3.08 13.86 -3.61
N ILE A 170 3.71 12.96 -2.84
CA ILE A 170 4.26 11.74 -3.43
C ILE A 170 3.17 10.79 -3.92
N VAL A 171 2.05 10.68 -3.18
CA VAL A 171 0.94 9.83 -3.59
C VAL A 171 0.30 10.36 -4.87
N GLU A 172 0.08 11.67 -5.01
CA GLU A 172 -0.42 12.24 -6.28
C GLU A 172 0.55 11.97 -7.43
N LEU A 173 1.85 12.18 -7.23
CA LEU A 173 2.86 11.90 -8.26
C LEU A 173 2.85 10.43 -8.70
N LEU A 174 2.80 9.49 -7.75
CA LEU A 174 2.73 8.04 -8.04
C LEU A 174 1.43 7.68 -8.77
N LEU A 175 0.29 8.19 -8.31
CA LEU A 175 -1.01 7.95 -8.94
C LEU A 175 -1.06 8.46 -10.38
N ARG A 176 -0.47 9.63 -10.66
CA ARG A 176 -0.39 10.19 -12.02
C ARG A 176 0.60 9.45 -12.91
N THR A 177 1.72 9.01 -12.34
CA THR A 177 2.76 8.29 -13.10
C THR A 177 2.31 6.87 -13.46
N VAL A 178 1.65 6.18 -12.54
CA VAL A 178 1.21 4.78 -12.73
C VAL A 178 -0.17 4.70 -13.38
N ALA A 179 -1.05 5.69 -13.13
CA ALA A 179 -2.45 5.69 -13.57
C ALA A 179 -3.22 4.39 -13.25
N PRO A 180 -3.21 3.89 -11.99
CA PRO A 180 -3.84 2.63 -11.64
C PRO A 180 -5.36 2.76 -11.53
N LYS A 181 -6.07 1.66 -11.75
CA LYS A 181 -7.53 1.57 -11.47
C LYS A 181 -7.79 1.56 -9.96
N ARG A 182 -6.90 0.93 -9.19
CA ARG A 182 -6.99 0.81 -7.73
C ARG A 182 -5.63 1.04 -7.08
N ALA A 183 -5.63 1.74 -5.95
CA ALA A 183 -4.44 1.88 -5.11
C ALA A 183 -4.73 1.44 -3.67
N TYR A 184 -3.82 0.67 -3.09
CA TYR A 184 -4.01 -0.04 -1.82
C TYR A 184 -3.17 0.59 -0.71
N PHE A 185 -3.82 0.90 0.40
CA PHE A 185 -3.20 1.54 1.56
C PHE A 185 -3.66 0.85 2.85
N GLY A 186 -2.75 0.75 3.83
CA GLY A 186 -3.05 0.12 5.11
C GLY A 186 -3.88 1.02 6.01
N GLU A 187 -4.86 0.46 6.71
CA GLU A 187 -5.64 1.14 7.75
C GLU A 187 -4.81 1.44 9.01
N LYS A 188 -3.57 0.93 9.11
CA LYS A 188 -2.66 1.26 10.21
C LYS A 188 -2.38 2.78 10.24
N ASP A 189 -2.26 3.39 9.07
CA ASP A 189 -2.08 4.83 8.91
C ASP A 189 -3.42 5.45 8.47
N PHE A 190 -4.48 5.25 9.27
CA PHE A 190 -5.85 5.60 8.87
C PHE A 190 -6.05 7.09 8.58
N GLN A 191 -5.37 7.98 9.32
CA GLN A 191 -5.41 9.41 9.03
C GLN A 191 -4.81 9.71 7.64
N GLN A 192 -3.68 9.09 7.29
CA GLN A 192 -3.12 9.16 5.94
C GLN A 192 -4.11 8.63 4.89
N LEU A 193 -4.81 7.51 5.16
CA LEU A 193 -5.83 7.00 4.25
C LEU A 193 -6.96 8.02 3.98
N GLN A 194 -7.43 8.72 5.02
CA GLN A 194 -8.44 9.77 4.86
C GLN A 194 -7.90 10.99 4.10
N ILE A 195 -6.66 11.40 4.39
CA ILE A 195 -5.96 12.46 3.63
C ILE A 195 -5.89 12.11 2.14
N ILE A 196 -5.48 10.89 1.80
CA ILE A 196 -5.36 10.45 0.40
C ILE A 196 -6.73 10.41 -0.29
N LYS A 197 -7.76 9.87 0.36
CA LYS A 197 -9.13 9.88 -0.17
C LYS A 197 -9.62 11.30 -0.43
N ASN A 198 -9.35 12.22 0.49
CA ASN A 198 -9.70 13.63 0.35
C ASN A 198 -8.97 14.29 -0.84
N VAL A 199 -7.67 14.06 -1.01
CA VAL A 199 -6.88 14.58 -2.14
C VAL A 199 -7.39 14.02 -3.47
N VAL A 200 -7.61 12.71 -3.56
CA VAL A 200 -8.12 12.02 -4.75
C VAL A 200 -9.47 12.59 -5.18
N ALA A 201 -10.38 12.80 -4.23
CA ALA A 201 -11.68 13.41 -4.49
C ALA A 201 -11.56 14.87 -4.95
N GLN A 202 -10.76 15.69 -4.25
CA GLN A 202 -10.57 17.11 -4.62
C GLN A 202 -9.94 17.28 -6.01
N LYS A 203 -9.03 16.38 -6.39
CA LYS A 203 -8.30 16.43 -7.66
C LYS A 203 -9.01 15.65 -8.78
N ASN A 204 -10.16 15.01 -8.50
CA ASN A 204 -10.87 14.12 -9.42
C ASN A 204 -9.96 13.08 -10.08
N LEU A 205 -9.06 12.45 -9.31
CA LEU A 205 -8.17 11.43 -9.86
C LEU A 205 -8.98 10.15 -10.15
N PRO A 206 -8.83 9.53 -11.33
CA PRO A 206 -9.63 8.37 -11.75
C PRO A 206 -9.11 7.06 -11.14
N VAL A 207 -9.03 6.99 -9.81
CA VAL A 207 -8.51 5.85 -9.06
C VAL A 207 -9.40 5.53 -7.86
N THR A 208 -9.64 4.24 -7.62
CA THR A 208 -10.28 3.77 -6.39
C THR A 208 -9.24 3.56 -5.28
N ILE A 209 -9.42 4.23 -4.14
CA ILE A 209 -8.55 4.04 -2.97
C ILE A 209 -9.10 2.94 -2.06
N VAL A 210 -8.34 1.85 -1.92
CA VAL A 210 -8.72 0.65 -1.16
C VAL A 210 -7.98 0.61 0.17
N GLY A 211 -8.73 0.71 1.28
CA GLY A 211 -8.22 0.50 2.63
C GLY A 211 -8.04 -1.00 2.92
N CYS A 212 -6.91 -1.36 3.51
CA CYS A 212 -6.58 -2.74 3.86
C CYS A 212 -6.43 -2.90 5.39
N PRO A 213 -7.04 -3.91 6.01
CA PRO A 213 -6.97 -4.10 7.46
C PRO A 213 -5.54 -4.17 8.01
N ILE A 214 -5.39 -3.77 9.27
CA ILE A 214 -4.12 -3.82 10.00
C ILE A 214 -3.69 -5.28 10.18
N VAL A 215 -2.47 -5.61 9.74
CA VAL A 215 -1.82 -6.89 10.07
C VAL A 215 -1.01 -6.71 11.35
N ARG A 216 -1.08 -7.71 12.23
CA ARG A 216 -0.49 -7.68 13.57
C ARG A 216 0.49 -8.83 13.76
N GLU A 217 1.50 -8.61 14.58
CA GLU A 217 2.38 -9.64 15.11
C GLU A 217 1.62 -10.56 16.08
N PRO A 218 2.15 -11.74 16.46
CA PRO A 218 1.46 -12.68 17.35
C PRO A 218 1.03 -12.07 18.70
N ASN A 219 1.80 -11.12 19.24
CA ASN A 219 1.48 -10.40 20.47
C ASN A 219 0.43 -9.28 20.28
N GLY A 220 -0.03 -9.04 19.05
CA GLY A 220 -1.01 -8.01 18.70
C GLY A 220 -0.42 -6.68 18.23
N LEU A 221 0.90 -6.48 18.32
CA LEU A 221 1.56 -5.25 17.85
C LEU A 221 1.27 -5.05 16.36
N ALA A 222 0.81 -3.85 15.96
CA ALA A 222 0.63 -3.52 14.56
C ALA A 222 1.98 -3.57 13.82
N MET A 223 2.04 -4.31 12.71
CA MET A 223 3.29 -4.46 11.96
C MET A 223 3.75 -3.11 11.37
N SER A 224 5.02 -2.80 11.57
CA SER A 224 5.67 -1.61 11.01
C SER A 224 7.14 -1.88 10.76
N SER A 225 7.70 -1.27 9.71
CA SER A 225 9.15 -1.20 9.47
C SER A 225 9.91 -0.64 10.68
N ARG A 226 9.28 0.25 11.46
CA ARG A 226 9.86 0.81 12.69
C ARG A 226 10.02 -0.21 13.83
N ASN A 227 9.31 -1.34 13.80
CA ASN A 227 9.42 -2.36 14.85
C ASN A 227 10.81 -3.02 14.90
N GLU A 228 11.57 -2.98 13.79
CA GLU A 228 12.94 -3.51 13.72
C GLU A 228 13.93 -2.70 14.58
N ARG A 229 13.55 -1.51 15.04
CA ARG A 229 14.37 -0.67 15.93
C ARG A 229 14.16 -0.98 17.42
N LEU A 230 13.11 -1.72 17.76
CA LEU A 230 12.80 -2.09 19.14
C LEU A 230 13.69 -3.23 19.61
N SER A 231 14.10 -3.21 20.88
CA SER A 231 14.63 -4.42 21.51
C SER A 231 13.60 -5.55 21.50
N ALA A 232 14.04 -6.81 21.52
CA ALA A 232 13.12 -7.96 21.56
C ALA A 232 12.13 -7.88 22.73
N LYS A 233 12.59 -7.39 23.90
CA LYS A 233 11.76 -7.15 25.08
C LYS A 233 10.71 -6.06 24.82
N ALA A 234 11.13 -4.92 24.29
CA ALA A 234 10.22 -3.81 24.00
C ALA A 234 9.18 -4.18 22.92
N ARG A 235 9.59 -4.91 21.87
CA ARG A 235 8.70 -5.40 20.81
C ARG A 235 7.64 -6.33 21.34
N GLU A 236 8.02 -7.27 22.23
CA GLU A 236 7.06 -8.17 22.87
C GLU A 236 6.10 -7.41 23.78
N GLN A 237 6.60 -6.48 24.59
CA GLN A 237 5.78 -5.66 25.49
C GLN A 237 4.84 -4.72 24.73
N ALA A 238 5.21 -4.27 23.53
CA ALA A 238 4.42 -3.32 22.74
C ALA A 238 3.05 -3.88 22.27
N GLY A 239 2.80 -5.18 22.41
CA GLY A 239 1.45 -5.77 22.30
C GLY A 239 0.42 -5.12 23.26
N PHE A 240 0.90 -4.49 24.34
CA PHE A 240 0.11 -3.67 25.27
C PHE A 240 -0.73 -2.57 24.60
N ILE A 241 -0.23 -1.99 23.50
CA ILE A 241 -0.94 -0.94 22.74
C ILE A 241 -2.25 -1.49 22.19
N HIS A 242 -2.20 -2.67 21.57
CA HIS A 242 -3.37 -3.32 21.02
C HIS A 242 -4.36 -3.75 22.11
N GLN A 243 -3.87 -4.27 23.24
CA GLN A 243 -4.72 -4.63 24.37
C GLN A 243 -5.47 -3.42 24.95
N THR A 244 -4.82 -2.26 24.98
CA THR A 244 -5.44 -1.00 25.41
C THR A 244 -6.55 -0.59 24.43
N LEU A 245 -6.31 -0.69 23.12
CA LEU A 245 -7.33 -0.41 22.09
C LEU A 245 -8.52 -1.39 22.15
N LEU A 246 -8.27 -2.68 22.37
CA LEU A 246 -9.33 -3.69 22.56
C LEU A 246 -10.20 -3.34 23.76
N THR A 247 -9.59 -2.96 24.87
CA THR A 247 -10.34 -2.58 26.08
C THR A 247 -11.11 -1.27 25.86
N ALA A 248 -10.53 -0.28 25.19
CA ALA A 248 -11.24 0.93 24.79
C ALA A 248 -12.47 0.62 23.91
N LYS A 249 -12.33 -0.35 22.99
CA LYS A 249 -13.46 -0.83 22.17
C LYS A 249 -14.56 -1.49 22.99
N LEU A 250 -14.21 -2.29 24.01
CA LEU A 250 -15.20 -2.89 24.91
C LEU A 250 -15.95 -1.86 25.75
N LYS A 251 -15.25 -0.81 26.20
CA LYS A 251 -15.84 0.32 26.93
C LYS A 251 -16.70 1.23 26.04
N PHE A 252 -16.43 1.24 24.74
CA PHE A 252 -17.11 2.11 23.80
C PHE A 252 -18.60 1.77 23.66
N GLY A 253 -19.46 2.70 24.09
CA GLY A 253 -20.91 2.54 24.09
C GLY A 253 -21.52 2.30 25.47
N THR A 254 -20.70 1.99 26.48
CA THR A 254 -21.11 1.98 27.90
C THR A 254 -20.55 3.18 28.65
N GLU A 255 -19.36 3.64 28.27
CA GLU A 255 -18.69 4.83 28.80
C GLU A 255 -18.65 5.93 27.72
N ASN A 256 -18.59 7.19 28.14
CA ASN A 256 -18.41 8.29 27.18
C ASN A 256 -16.95 8.38 26.72
N ALA A 257 -16.70 9.08 25.60
CA ALA A 257 -15.38 9.06 24.97
C ALA A 257 -14.28 9.71 25.84
N GLN A 258 -14.64 10.71 26.65
CA GLN A 258 -13.69 11.38 27.54
C GLN A 258 -13.28 10.45 28.69
N GLU A 259 -14.22 9.70 29.27
CA GLU A 259 -13.91 8.70 30.31
C GLU A 259 -12.96 7.61 29.80
N ILE A 260 -13.19 7.12 28.58
CA ILE A 260 -12.32 6.10 27.96
C ILE A 260 -10.93 6.69 27.70
N LYS A 261 -10.86 7.94 27.25
CA LYS A 261 -9.60 8.66 27.06
C LYS A 261 -8.85 8.78 28.40
N ASP A 262 -9.49 9.31 29.45
CA ASP A 262 -8.87 9.48 30.77
C ASP A 262 -8.41 8.14 31.36
N TRP A 263 -9.19 7.08 31.16
CA TRP A 263 -8.78 5.72 31.50
C TRP A 263 -7.52 5.28 30.75
N ALA A 264 -7.47 5.47 29.43
CA ALA A 264 -6.32 5.10 28.61
C ALA A 264 -5.06 5.87 29.04
N LEU A 265 -5.18 7.18 29.33
CA LEU A 265 -4.09 7.97 29.91
C LEU A 265 -3.60 7.36 31.23
N GLY A 266 -4.51 7.00 32.13
CA GLY A 266 -4.17 6.36 33.41
C GLY A 266 -3.49 5.00 33.26
N VAL A 267 -3.86 4.23 32.22
CA VAL A 267 -3.25 2.94 31.88
C VAL A 267 -1.82 3.12 31.38
N PHE A 268 -1.58 4.05 30.46
CA PHE A 268 -0.23 4.32 29.95
C PHE A 268 0.69 4.96 30.99
N ASN A 269 0.17 5.83 31.88
CA ASN A 269 0.97 6.43 32.96
C ASN A 269 1.54 5.40 33.95
N LYS A 270 0.91 4.22 34.07
CA LYS A 270 1.36 3.13 34.93
C LYS A 270 2.22 2.10 34.19
N ALA A 271 2.31 2.18 32.86
CA ALA A 271 3.05 1.24 32.04
C ALA A 271 4.50 1.72 31.87
N GLU A 272 5.41 1.12 32.64
CA GLU A 272 6.84 1.43 32.52
C GLU A 272 7.35 1.17 31.10
N GLY A 273 8.14 2.11 30.56
CA GLY A 273 8.70 2.02 29.22
C GLY A 273 7.79 2.54 28.10
N PHE A 274 6.57 2.98 28.40
CA PHE A 274 5.65 3.59 27.44
C PHE A 274 5.45 5.07 27.74
N ARG A 275 5.69 5.93 26.75
CA ARG A 275 5.39 7.37 26.85
C ARG A 275 4.31 7.71 25.84
N LEU A 276 3.07 7.81 26.31
CA LEU A 276 1.92 8.17 25.49
C LEU A 276 2.09 9.60 24.94
N GLU A 277 1.94 9.77 23.63
CA GLU A 277 1.89 11.09 23.00
C GLU A 277 0.44 11.56 22.90
N TYR A 278 -0.46 10.69 22.42
CA TYR A 278 -1.90 10.94 22.47
C TYR A 278 -2.70 9.64 22.44
N PHE A 279 -3.92 9.72 22.97
CA PHE A 279 -5.00 8.76 22.75
C PHE A 279 -6.27 9.55 22.43
N GLU A 280 -6.88 9.31 21.28
CA GLU A 280 -8.06 10.05 20.83
C GLU A 280 -9.15 9.10 20.32
N ILE A 281 -10.41 9.44 20.58
CA ILE A 281 -11.57 8.80 19.94
C ILE A 281 -12.22 9.83 19.04
N VAL A 282 -12.30 9.51 17.76
CA VAL A 282 -12.72 10.46 16.72
C VAL A 282 -13.81 9.86 15.84
N ASP A 283 -14.57 10.73 15.17
CA ASP A 283 -15.38 10.34 14.02
C ASP A 283 -14.46 9.96 12.84
N GLU A 284 -14.71 8.82 12.19
CA GLU A 284 -13.83 8.29 11.14
C GLU A 284 -13.78 9.14 9.86
N THR A 285 -14.80 9.97 9.62
CA THR A 285 -14.92 10.78 8.40
C THR A 285 -14.21 12.11 8.56
N THR A 286 -14.44 12.77 9.70
CA THR A 286 -13.95 14.12 9.99
C THR A 286 -12.67 14.14 10.80
N LEU A 287 -12.33 13.01 11.44
CA LEU A 287 -11.22 12.86 12.38
C LEU A 287 -11.27 13.81 13.58
N THR A 288 -12.44 14.42 13.85
CA THR A 288 -12.61 15.30 15.00
C THR A 288 -12.86 14.50 16.26
N PRO A 289 -12.20 14.83 17.39
CA PRO A 289 -12.48 14.22 18.69
C PRO A 289 -13.95 14.36 19.09
N ILE A 290 -14.47 13.33 19.75
CA ILE A 290 -15.85 13.30 20.21
C ILE A 290 -15.91 13.34 21.74
N GLN A 291 -16.98 13.88 22.27
CA GLN A 291 -17.33 13.74 23.69
C GLN A 291 -18.35 12.61 23.90
N ALA A 292 -19.39 12.57 23.07
CA ALA A 292 -20.47 11.61 23.13
C ALA A 292 -20.73 10.96 21.77
N LYS A 293 -21.09 9.68 21.81
CA LYS A 293 -21.45 8.89 20.63
C LYS A 293 -22.79 9.36 20.07
N GLN A 294 -22.79 9.79 18.82
CA GLN A 294 -24.00 10.00 18.02
C GLN A 294 -24.39 8.73 17.24
N LYS A 295 -25.70 8.58 16.99
CA LYS A 295 -26.24 7.47 16.18
C LYS A 295 -25.76 7.57 14.73
N ASN A 296 -25.59 6.44 14.07
CA ASN A 296 -25.26 6.30 12.64
C ASN A 296 -23.90 6.84 12.18
N LEU A 297 -23.02 7.24 13.11
CA LEU A 297 -21.63 7.58 12.81
C LEU A 297 -20.69 6.43 13.18
N LYS A 298 -19.51 6.44 12.56
CA LYS A 298 -18.43 5.48 12.75
C LYS A 298 -17.29 6.13 13.49
N TYR A 299 -16.79 5.45 14.51
CA TYR A 299 -15.76 5.99 15.40
C TYR A 299 -14.56 5.07 15.46
N ARG A 300 -13.40 5.69 15.69
CA ARG A 300 -12.12 5.00 15.79
C ARG A 300 -11.30 5.58 16.93
N ALA A 301 -10.68 4.71 17.70
CA ALA A 301 -9.65 5.09 18.66
C ALA A 301 -8.29 5.12 17.96
N PHE A 302 -7.47 6.12 18.28
CA PHE A 302 -6.11 6.29 17.79
C PHE A 302 -5.16 6.44 18.96
N VAL A 303 -3.95 5.91 18.79
CA VAL A 303 -2.89 6.02 19.78
C VAL A 303 -1.55 6.26 19.09
N ALA A 304 -0.78 7.21 19.62
CA ALA A 304 0.64 7.34 19.35
C ALA A 304 1.41 7.28 20.67
N VAL A 305 2.44 6.44 20.70
CA VAL A 305 3.21 6.15 21.92
C VAL A 305 4.67 5.92 21.57
N TYR A 306 5.56 6.41 22.41
CA TYR A 306 6.98 6.08 22.33
C TYR A 306 7.26 4.86 23.20
N VAL A 307 7.98 3.89 22.61
CA VAL A 307 8.57 2.76 23.31
C VAL A 307 10.06 2.79 22.98
N GLU A 308 10.91 2.90 24.01
CA GLU A 308 12.32 3.28 23.83
C GLU A 308 12.42 4.62 23.05
N ASP A 309 13.18 4.69 21.95
CA ASP A 309 13.28 5.86 21.06
C ASP A 309 12.36 5.76 19.83
N VAL A 310 11.48 4.76 19.77
CA VAL A 310 10.64 4.47 18.61
C VAL A 310 9.23 4.98 18.83
N ARG A 311 8.75 5.86 17.93
CA ARG A 311 7.36 6.32 17.91
C ARG A 311 6.49 5.31 17.16
N LEU A 312 5.58 4.67 17.88
CA LEU A 312 4.63 3.70 17.37
C LEU A 312 3.24 4.32 17.28
N ILE A 313 2.48 3.88 16.27
CA ILE A 313 1.09 4.27 16.10
C ILE A 313 0.22 3.03 15.93
N ASP A 314 -1.02 3.10 16.41
CA ASP A 314 -2.03 2.09 16.18
C ASP A 314 -3.42 2.75 16.25
N ASN A 315 -4.44 2.05 15.75
CA ASN A 315 -5.81 2.52 15.80
C ASN A 315 -6.80 1.35 15.71
N MET A 316 -8.05 1.58 16.09
CA MET A 316 -9.09 0.54 16.08
C MET A 316 -10.49 1.11 15.88
N ALA A 317 -11.22 0.59 14.88
CA ALA A 317 -12.64 0.87 14.70
C ALA A 317 -13.45 0.37 15.90
N LEU A 318 -14.35 1.22 16.41
CA LEU A 318 -15.11 0.98 17.64
C LEU A 318 -16.54 0.49 17.37
N ASN A 319 -17.15 0.78 16.21
CA ASN A 319 -18.54 0.40 15.90
C ASN A 319 -18.89 0.32 14.40
#